data_AF-A0A6L6QMQ6-F1
#
_entry.id   AF-A0A6L6QMQ6-F1
#
_cell.length_a   1.000
_cell.length_b   1.000
_cell.length_c   1.000
_cell.angle_alpha   90.00
_cell.angle_beta   90.00
_cell.angle_gamma   90.00
#
_symmetry.space_group_name_H-M   'P 1'
#
loop_
_entity.id
_entity.type
_entity.pdbx_description
1 polymer ?
#
loop_
_entity_poly.entity_id
_entity_poly.type
_entity_poly.pdbx_seq_one_letter_code
_entity_poly.pdbx_strand_id
1 'polypeptide(L)'
;MLIVLSPAKSLDLETPPTTRLATQPAFLDHSEQLIERLRAFSPNQLGELMELSDALSTLNVARYASWTKDTSEARQAVMTFNGDVYDGLNARSMSAKQLDYTQSRIRILSGLYGMLKPLDLIHPHRLEMGTRLQNPRGKNLYEFWGDMITEALNQEGSPVLVNLASDEYFKSVKPKKLNMPVITPVFEDWKGGKYKIISFFAKRARGMLARYAAVNNITDPKKLKKFDVDGYKFEADASNDTTWIFRRRLAA
;
A
#
# COMPACT_ATOMS: atom_id res chain seq x y z
N MET A 1 10.17 2.16 14.05
CA MET A 1 8.98 1.51 13.46
C MET A 1 8.94 1.80 11.97
N LEU A 2 8.47 0.85 11.17
CA LEU A 2 8.09 1.02 9.77
C LEU A 2 6.64 0.57 9.58
N ILE A 3 5.88 1.22 8.70
CA ILE A 3 4.49 0.91 8.36
C ILE A 3 4.43 0.45 6.91
N VAL A 4 3.65 -0.58 6.60
CA VAL A 4 3.31 -0.96 5.22
C VAL A 4 1.83 -0.74 4.92
N LEU A 5 1.54 -0.18 3.75
CA LEU A 5 0.19 0.01 3.22
C LEU A 5 0.01 -0.74 1.89
N SER A 6 -1.25 -1.04 1.57
CA SER A 6 -1.64 -1.44 0.21
C SER A 6 -1.67 -0.23 -0.73
N PRO A 7 -1.46 -0.43 -2.04
CA PRO A 7 -1.71 0.57 -3.05
C PRO A 7 -3.23 0.72 -3.30
N ALA A 8 -3.61 1.61 -4.21
CA ALA A 8 -4.98 1.75 -4.67
C ALA A 8 -5.12 1.40 -6.16
N LYS A 9 -6.33 0.97 -6.55
CA LYS A 9 -6.66 0.65 -7.94
C LYS A 9 -6.94 1.91 -8.76
N SER A 10 -7.58 2.90 -8.15
CA SER A 10 -7.83 4.20 -8.76
C SER A 10 -6.62 5.10 -8.55
N LEU A 11 -6.38 5.99 -9.53
CA LEU A 11 -5.27 6.92 -9.51
C LEU A 11 -5.79 8.35 -9.73
N ASP A 12 -5.23 9.31 -9.01
CA ASP A 12 -5.43 10.74 -9.23
C ASP A 12 -4.28 11.29 -10.09
N LEU A 13 -4.59 11.58 -11.35
CA LEU A 13 -3.65 12.08 -12.34
C LEU A 13 -3.84 13.57 -12.64
N GLU A 14 -4.76 14.24 -11.94
CA GLU A 14 -5.15 15.61 -12.24
C GLU A 14 -4.62 16.56 -11.16
N THR A 15 -4.75 16.19 -9.88
CA THR A 15 -4.40 17.10 -8.78
C THR A 15 -2.86 17.26 -8.66
N PRO A 16 -2.32 18.50 -8.72
CA PRO A 16 -0.89 18.75 -8.62
C PRO A 16 -0.29 18.32 -7.27
N PRO A 17 0.94 17.78 -7.23
CA PRO A 17 1.60 17.40 -5.98
C PRO A 17 1.85 18.63 -5.10
N THR A 18 1.81 18.45 -3.77
CA THR A 18 2.04 19.56 -2.82
C THR A 18 3.51 19.75 -2.45
N THR A 19 4.40 18.97 -3.07
CA THR A 19 5.86 19.08 -2.92
C THR A 19 6.56 18.77 -4.24
N ARG A 20 7.75 19.35 -4.41
CA ARG A 20 8.68 19.01 -5.51
C ARG A 20 9.64 17.89 -5.13
N LEU A 21 9.68 17.49 -3.86
CA LEU A 21 10.51 16.37 -3.41
C LEU A 21 10.01 15.07 -4.02
N ALA A 22 10.93 14.29 -4.55
CA ALA A 22 10.66 13.02 -5.21
C ALA A 22 11.85 12.09 -5.04
N THR A 23 11.58 10.78 -5.07
CA THR A 23 12.58 9.71 -5.09
C THR A 23 12.26 8.72 -6.20
N GLN A 24 13.13 7.73 -6.39
CA GLN A 24 13.00 6.72 -7.42
C GLN A 24 12.65 5.36 -6.82
N PRO A 25 11.74 4.58 -7.43
CA PRO A 25 11.50 3.21 -7.03
C PRO A 25 12.79 2.38 -7.07
N ALA A 26 13.01 1.56 -6.03
CA ALA A 26 14.24 0.75 -5.93
C ALA A 26 14.30 -0.42 -6.92
N PHE A 27 13.16 -0.82 -7.51
CA PHE A 27 13.02 -2.06 -8.27
C PHE A 27 12.61 -1.86 -9.74
N LEU A 28 13.00 -0.74 -10.36
CA LEU A 28 12.62 -0.43 -11.75
C LEU A 28 13.03 -1.51 -12.76
N ASP A 29 14.18 -2.17 -12.58
CA ASP A 29 14.61 -3.28 -13.45
C ASP A 29 13.70 -4.51 -13.35
N HIS A 30 13.08 -4.74 -12.18
CA HIS A 30 12.10 -5.81 -12.02
C HIS A 30 10.73 -5.36 -12.55
N SER A 31 10.34 -4.10 -12.34
CA SER A 31 9.13 -3.53 -12.92
C SER A 31 9.13 -3.64 -14.45
N GLU A 32 10.27 -3.35 -15.10
CA GLU A 32 10.41 -3.48 -16.55
C GLU A 32 10.15 -4.92 -17.05
N GLN A 33 10.66 -5.94 -16.34
CA GLN A 33 10.39 -7.34 -16.70
C GLN A 33 8.89 -7.69 -16.67
N LEU A 34 8.14 -7.13 -15.71
CA LEU A 34 6.70 -7.29 -15.64
C LEU A 34 5.99 -6.52 -16.76
N ILE A 35 6.46 -5.31 -17.07
CA ILE A 35 5.92 -4.48 -18.16
C ILE A 35 6.11 -5.15 -19.51
N GLU A 36 7.28 -5.71 -19.79
CA GLU A 36 7.54 -6.45 -21.02
C GLU A 36 6.57 -7.62 -21.18
N ARG A 37 6.25 -8.32 -20.08
CA ARG A 37 5.25 -9.38 -20.11
C ARG A 37 3.86 -8.83 -20.39
N LEU A 38 3.47 -7.73 -19.75
CA LEU A 38 2.15 -7.10 -19.89
C LEU A 38 1.93 -6.48 -21.27
N ARG A 39 2.97 -5.98 -21.94
CA ARG A 39 2.93 -5.45 -23.31
C ARG A 39 2.49 -6.48 -24.35
N ALA A 40 2.67 -7.77 -24.07
CA ALA A 40 2.27 -8.85 -24.97
C ALA A 40 0.77 -9.19 -24.91
N PHE A 41 0.00 -8.60 -23.99
CA PHE A 41 -1.43 -8.87 -23.85
C PHE A 41 -2.25 -7.95 -24.74
N SER A 42 -3.23 -8.52 -25.45
CA SER A 42 -4.31 -7.72 -26.03
C SER A 42 -5.25 -7.19 -24.93
N PRO A 43 -6.07 -6.15 -25.21
CA PRO A 43 -7.06 -5.67 -24.25
C PRO A 43 -7.97 -6.77 -23.71
N ASN A 44 -8.45 -7.69 -24.56
CA ASN A 44 -9.32 -8.78 -24.12
C ASN A 44 -8.60 -9.73 -23.16
N GLN A 45 -7.37 -10.15 -23.49
CA GLN A 45 -6.58 -11.03 -22.63
C GLN A 45 -6.24 -10.38 -21.29
N LEU A 46 -5.96 -9.07 -21.29
CA LEU A 46 -5.69 -8.32 -20.07
C LEU A 46 -6.96 -8.20 -19.20
N GLY A 47 -8.10 -7.97 -19.84
CA GLY A 47 -9.40 -7.90 -19.18
C GLY A 47 -9.77 -9.19 -18.47
N GLU A 48 -9.54 -10.33 -19.12
CA GLU A 48 -9.71 -11.65 -18.52
C GLU A 48 -8.73 -11.90 -17.36
N LEU A 49 -7.46 -11.54 -17.54
CA LEU A 49 -6.42 -11.75 -16.51
C LEU A 49 -6.67 -10.98 -15.22
N MET A 50 -7.17 -9.73 -15.34
CA MET A 50 -7.28 -8.77 -14.24
C MET A 50 -8.73 -8.45 -13.86
N GLU A 51 -9.70 -9.15 -14.45
CA GLU A 51 -11.14 -8.93 -14.26
C GLU A 51 -11.54 -7.46 -14.48
N LEU A 52 -11.12 -6.89 -15.63
CA LEU A 52 -11.36 -5.50 -15.99
C LEU A 52 -12.47 -5.35 -17.04
N SER A 53 -13.13 -4.19 -17.05
CA SER A 53 -13.98 -3.79 -18.17
C SER A 53 -13.14 -3.46 -19.41
N ASP A 54 -13.75 -3.53 -20.60
CA ASP A 54 -13.07 -3.24 -21.88
C ASP A 54 -12.37 -1.87 -21.90
N ALA A 55 -13.01 -0.85 -21.32
CA ALA A 55 -12.45 0.49 -21.22
C ALA A 55 -11.19 0.51 -20.33
N LEU A 56 -11.22 -0.18 -19.19
CA LEU A 56 -10.06 -0.28 -18.29
C LEU A 56 -8.95 -1.15 -18.89
N SER A 57 -9.30 -2.20 -19.62
CA SER A 57 -8.33 -3.06 -20.30
C SER A 57 -7.56 -2.28 -21.36
N THR A 58 -8.28 -1.56 -22.24
CA THR A 58 -7.69 -0.72 -23.29
C THR A 58 -6.79 0.37 -22.68
N LEU A 59 -7.27 1.03 -21.63
CA LEU A 59 -6.49 2.04 -20.91
C LEU A 59 -5.17 1.47 -20.34
N ASN A 60 -5.20 0.29 -19.73
CA ASN A 60 -4.00 -0.28 -19.12
C ASN A 60 -3.02 -0.87 -20.15
N VAL A 61 -3.49 -1.43 -21.27
CA VAL A 61 -2.61 -1.77 -22.40
C VAL A 61 -1.85 -0.54 -22.89
N ALA A 62 -2.54 0.59 -23.08
CA ALA A 62 -1.88 1.84 -23.47
C ALA A 62 -0.85 2.31 -22.43
N ARG A 63 -1.19 2.24 -21.13
CA ARG A 63 -0.25 2.56 -20.04
C ARG A 63 1.00 1.68 -20.05
N TYR A 64 0.87 0.38 -20.30
CA TYR A 64 2.03 -0.52 -20.39
C TYR A 64 2.88 -0.27 -21.63
N ALA A 65 2.23 0.06 -22.76
CA ALA A 65 2.95 0.46 -23.96
C ALA A 65 3.80 1.72 -23.71
N SER A 66 3.24 2.73 -23.04
CA SER A 66 3.92 4.00 -22.76
C SER A 66 4.89 3.97 -21.57
N TRP A 67 4.88 2.92 -20.74
CA TRP A 67 5.72 2.85 -19.55
C TRP A 67 7.21 2.80 -19.91
N THR A 68 8.04 3.56 -19.20
CA THR A 68 9.51 3.46 -19.32
C THR A 68 10.16 3.59 -17.94
N LYS A 69 11.46 3.29 -17.86
CA LYS A 69 12.25 3.58 -16.65
C LYS A 69 12.45 5.06 -16.38
N ASP A 70 12.30 5.92 -17.40
CA ASP A 70 12.34 7.36 -17.18
C ASP A 70 11.07 7.80 -16.45
N THR A 71 11.25 8.41 -15.28
CA THR A 71 10.17 8.87 -14.42
C THR A 71 9.98 10.39 -14.47
N SER A 72 10.57 11.07 -15.45
CA SER A 72 10.43 12.52 -15.64
C SER A 72 8.98 12.99 -15.64
N GLU A 73 8.08 12.22 -16.27
CA GLU A 73 6.64 12.49 -16.37
C GLU A 73 5.78 11.75 -15.31
N ALA A 74 6.43 11.05 -14.37
CA ALA A 74 5.76 10.27 -13.33
C ALA A 74 5.40 11.13 -12.10
N ARG A 75 4.66 10.56 -11.16
CA ARG A 75 4.11 11.28 -9.99
C ARG A 75 4.38 10.54 -8.69
N GLN A 76 4.50 11.25 -7.56
CA GLN A 76 4.75 10.63 -6.26
C GLN A 76 3.63 9.64 -5.89
N ALA A 77 4.01 8.43 -5.51
CA ALA A 77 3.08 7.32 -5.23
C ALA A 77 1.97 7.70 -4.25
N VAL A 78 2.32 8.36 -3.14
CA VAL A 78 1.38 8.72 -2.06
C VAL A 78 0.35 9.78 -2.47
N MET A 79 0.62 10.53 -3.53
CA MET A 79 -0.30 11.53 -4.10
C MET A 79 -0.98 11.03 -5.38
N THR A 80 -0.54 9.89 -5.92
CA THR A 80 -1.10 9.30 -7.14
C THR A 80 -2.14 8.24 -6.82
N PHE A 81 -1.90 7.40 -5.82
CA PHE A 81 -2.89 6.40 -5.42
C PHE A 81 -4.13 7.08 -4.81
N ASN A 82 -5.31 6.67 -5.28
CA ASN A 82 -6.59 7.27 -4.90
C ASN A 82 -7.60 6.19 -4.45
N GLY A 83 -8.18 6.35 -3.27
CA GLY A 83 -9.15 5.44 -2.67
C GLY A 83 -9.06 5.40 -1.14
N ASP A 84 -9.91 4.61 -0.49
CA ASP A 84 -10.15 4.67 0.97
C ASP A 84 -8.91 4.81 1.86
N VAL A 85 -7.84 4.03 1.62
CA VAL A 85 -6.58 4.11 2.39
C VAL A 85 -5.93 5.49 2.23
N TYR A 86 -5.92 6.03 1.01
CA TYR A 86 -5.30 7.30 0.68
C TYR A 86 -6.18 8.50 1.06
N ASP A 87 -7.51 8.32 1.08
CA ASP A 87 -8.43 9.28 1.68
C ASP A 87 -8.22 9.39 3.20
N GLY A 88 -8.00 8.26 3.88
CA GLY A 88 -7.65 8.23 5.30
C GLY A 88 -6.27 8.82 5.59
N LEU A 89 -5.29 8.55 4.72
CA LEU A 89 -3.93 9.07 4.86
C LEU A 89 -3.88 10.59 4.59
N ASN A 90 -4.59 11.04 3.55
CA ASN A 90 -4.71 12.42 3.09
C ASN A 90 -3.36 13.15 3.00
N ALA A 91 -2.42 12.59 2.24
CA ALA A 91 -1.04 13.07 2.18
C ALA A 91 -0.91 14.52 1.67
N ARG A 92 -1.80 14.97 0.78
CA ARG A 92 -1.77 16.33 0.24
C ARG A 92 -1.99 17.41 1.32
N SER A 93 -2.69 17.09 2.40
CA SER A 93 -2.91 18.01 3.54
C SER A 93 -1.77 18.02 4.57
N MET A 94 -0.73 17.21 4.38
CA MET A 94 0.38 17.11 5.33
C MET A 94 1.38 18.26 5.17
N SER A 95 1.94 18.73 6.29
CA SER A 95 3.09 19.63 6.28
C SER A 95 4.36 18.92 5.80
N ALA A 96 5.40 19.68 5.44
CA ALA A 96 6.69 19.12 5.01
C ALA A 96 7.26 18.10 6.01
N LYS A 97 7.26 18.41 7.32
CA LYS A 97 7.74 17.50 8.38
C LYS A 97 6.94 16.18 8.44
N GLN A 98 5.63 16.24 8.20
CA GLN A 98 4.76 15.07 8.19
C GLN A 98 4.98 14.22 6.92
N LEU A 99 5.27 14.87 5.78
CA LEU A 99 5.70 14.18 4.56
C LEU A 99 7.07 13.53 4.71
N ASP A 100 8.03 14.18 5.38
CA ASP A 100 9.35 13.61 5.68
C ASP A 100 9.24 12.37 6.59
N TYR A 101 8.39 12.45 7.62
CA TYR A 101 8.05 11.28 8.44
C TYR A 101 7.46 10.18 7.55
N THR A 102 6.48 10.52 6.72
CA THR A 102 5.79 9.55 5.86
C THR A 102 6.79 8.85 4.95
N GLN A 103 7.64 9.62 4.27
CA GLN A 103 8.70 9.12 3.39
C GLN A 103 9.67 8.18 4.10
N SER A 104 10.06 8.49 5.33
CA SER A 104 11.04 7.71 6.09
C SER A 104 10.43 6.49 6.80
N ARG A 105 9.12 6.49 7.09
CA ARG A 105 8.48 5.50 7.97
C ARG A 105 7.39 4.65 7.31
N ILE A 106 6.96 4.99 6.10
CA ILE A 106 5.90 4.26 5.40
C ILE A 106 6.47 3.64 4.12
N ARG A 107 6.05 2.42 3.82
CA ARG A 107 6.23 1.77 2.53
C ARG A 107 4.89 1.37 1.96
N ILE A 108 4.76 1.41 0.64
CA ILE A 108 3.57 0.98 -0.10
C ILE A 108 3.96 -0.27 -0.86
N LEU A 109 3.33 -1.41 -0.55
CA LEU A 109 3.52 -2.63 -1.31
C LEU A 109 2.89 -2.47 -2.70
N SER A 110 3.49 -3.02 -3.74
CA SER A 110 3.03 -2.84 -5.12
C SER A 110 3.24 -4.10 -5.94
N GLY A 111 2.24 -4.50 -6.74
CA GLY A 111 2.42 -5.62 -7.67
C GLY A 111 3.46 -5.32 -8.75
N LEU A 112 3.51 -4.08 -9.24
CA LEU A 112 4.44 -3.66 -10.30
C LEU A 112 5.80 -3.20 -9.78
N TYR A 113 5.82 -2.45 -8.69
CA TYR A 113 7.05 -1.84 -8.16
C TYR A 113 7.63 -2.58 -6.95
N GLY A 114 6.98 -3.66 -6.49
CA GLY A 114 7.38 -4.45 -5.34
C GLY A 114 7.12 -3.72 -4.02
N MET A 115 7.93 -2.69 -3.76
CA MET A 115 7.82 -1.80 -2.62
C MET A 115 8.20 -0.38 -3.04
N LEU A 116 7.39 0.58 -2.63
CA LEU A 116 7.58 2.01 -2.89
C LEU A 116 7.75 2.77 -1.59
N LYS A 117 8.58 3.82 -1.61
CA LYS A 117 8.48 4.94 -0.67
C LYS A 117 7.36 5.89 -1.12
N PRO A 118 6.74 6.63 -0.19
CA PRO A 118 5.67 7.58 -0.50
C PRO A 118 5.95 8.58 -1.62
N LEU A 119 7.18 9.08 -1.72
CA LEU A 119 7.61 10.06 -2.72
C LEU A 119 8.27 9.43 -3.95
N ASP A 120 8.28 8.09 -4.07
CA ASP A 120 8.76 7.44 -5.28
C ASP A 120 7.85 7.80 -6.46
N LEU A 121 8.47 8.16 -7.58
CA LEU A 121 7.75 8.49 -8.80
C LEU A 121 7.25 7.22 -9.49
N ILE A 122 5.94 7.17 -9.76
CA ILE A 122 5.29 6.04 -10.44
C ILE A 122 4.54 6.48 -11.68
N HIS A 123 4.64 5.66 -12.72
CA HIS A 123 3.76 5.75 -13.88
C HIS A 123 2.37 5.18 -13.54
N PRO A 124 1.30 5.71 -14.16
CA PRO A 124 -0.03 5.14 -14.04
C PRO A 124 -0.06 3.68 -14.50
N HIS A 125 -0.62 2.79 -13.69
CA HIS A 125 -0.66 1.35 -13.98
C HIS A 125 -1.80 0.68 -13.22
N ARG A 126 -2.03 -0.61 -13.52
CA ARG A 126 -2.89 -1.48 -12.71
C ARG A 126 -2.33 -2.90 -12.64
N LEU A 127 -1.69 -3.24 -11.53
CA LEU A 127 -1.20 -4.59 -11.32
C LEU A 127 -1.35 -4.97 -9.86
N GLU A 128 -2.50 -5.57 -9.53
CA GLU A 128 -2.77 -6.10 -8.21
C GLU A 128 -1.82 -7.26 -7.86
N MET A 129 -1.35 -7.33 -6.61
CA MET A 129 -0.40 -8.37 -6.16
C MET A 129 -0.98 -9.79 -6.32
N GLY A 130 -2.30 -9.94 -6.23
CA GLY A 130 -2.98 -11.21 -6.45
C GLY A 130 -2.99 -11.72 -7.91
N THR A 131 -2.55 -10.92 -8.88
CA THR A 131 -2.64 -11.28 -10.31
C THR A 131 -1.81 -12.52 -10.64
N ARG A 132 -2.40 -13.49 -11.33
CA ARG A 132 -1.73 -14.72 -11.79
C ARG A 132 -0.97 -14.50 -13.10
N LEU A 133 -0.12 -13.48 -13.11
CA LEU A 133 0.73 -13.15 -14.26
C LEU A 133 1.90 -14.15 -14.34
N GLN A 134 1.84 -15.06 -15.31
CA GLN A 134 2.95 -15.97 -15.59
C GLN A 134 4.16 -15.18 -16.11
N ASN A 135 5.32 -15.46 -15.51
CA ASN A 135 6.58 -14.73 -15.72
C ASN A 135 7.77 -15.71 -15.61
N PRO A 136 9.00 -15.31 -15.98
CA PRO A 136 10.16 -16.21 -15.96
C PRO A 136 10.49 -16.84 -14.60
N ARG A 137 10.01 -16.27 -13.49
CA ARG A 137 10.27 -16.73 -12.12
C ARG A 137 9.12 -17.54 -11.52
N GLY A 138 7.98 -17.66 -12.21
CA GLY A 138 6.85 -18.41 -11.70
C GLY A 138 5.50 -18.06 -12.34
N LYS A 139 4.43 -18.55 -11.72
CA LYS A 139 3.06 -18.45 -12.24
C LYS A 139 2.28 -17.23 -11.73
N ASN A 140 2.85 -16.43 -10.82
CA ASN A 140 2.21 -15.27 -10.22
C ASN A 140 3.24 -14.27 -9.67
N LEU A 141 2.76 -13.13 -9.17
CA LEU A 141 3.62 -12.07 -8.63
C LEU A 141 4.27 -12.41 -7.29
N TYR A 142 3.67 -13.29 -6.48
CA TYR A 142 4.30 -13.74 -5.23
C TYR A 142 5.58 -14.54 -5.48
N GLU A 143 5.60 -15.36 -6.53
CA GLU A 143 6.77 -16.10 -6.99
C GLU A 143 7.79 -15.17 -7.68
N PHE A 144 7.30 -14.21 -8.47
CA PHE A 144 8.17 -13.21 -9.12
C PHE A 144 9.00 -12.39 -8.12
N TRP A 145 8.33 -11.87 -7.09
CA TRP A 145 8.97 -11.07 -6.04
C TRP A 145 9.75 -11.91 -5.04
N GLY A 146 9.40 -13.19 -4.87
CA GLY A 146 10.13 -14.12 -4.01
C GLY A 146 10.39 -13.55 -2.61
N ASP A 147 11.66 -13.37 -2.28
CA ASP A 147 12.12 -12.77 -1.02
C ASP A 147 12.51 -11.28 -1.14
N MET A 148 12.58 -10.70 -2.34
CA MET A 148 13.14 -9.35 -2.58
C MET A 148 12.48 -8.25 -1.74
N ILE A 149 11.15 -8.28 -1.63
CA ILE A 149 10.40 -7.31 -0.81
C ILE A 149 10.76 -7.46 0.67
N THR A 150 10.91 -8.71 1.14
CA THR A 150 11.25 -9.00 2.54
C THR A 150 12.67 -8.57 2.86
N GLU A 151 13.61 -8.83 1.94
CA GLU A 151 15.00 -8.41 2.07
C GLU A 151 15.14 -6.89 2.09
N ALA A 152 14.41 -6.18 1.22
CA ALA A 152 14.40 -4.71 1.25
C ALA A 152 13.77 -4.15 2.52
N LEU A 153 12.70 -4.76 3.05
CA LEU A 153 12.15 -4.38 4.36
C LEU A 153 13.17 -4.59 5.49
N ASN A 154 13.99 -5.66 5.43
CA ASN A 154 15.07 -5.89 6.40
C ASN A 154 16.17 -4.82 6.33
N GLN A 155 16.48 -4.31 5.13
CA GLN A 155 17.47 -3.26 4.93
C GLN A 155 17.04 -1.88 5.49
N GLU A 156 15.74 -1.66 5.72
CA GLU A 156 15.23 -0.45 6.37
C GLU A 156 15.65 -0.34 7.85
N GLY A 157 16.16 -1.42 8.46
CA GLY A 157 16.73 -1.40 9.81
C GLY A 157 15.74 -0.99 10.92
N SER A 158 14.44 -1.21 10.70
CA SER A 158 13.40 -0.83 11.66
C SER A 158 13.17 -1.91 12.72
N PRO A 159 12.96 -1.53 14.00
CA PRO A 159 12.79 -2.51 15.09
C PRO A 159 11.45 -3.24 15.09
N VAL A 160 10.50 -2.82 14.24
CA VAL A 160 9.14 -3.35 14.19
C VAL A 160 8.47 -2.94 12.88
N LEU A 161 7.70 -3.85 12.30
CA LEU A 161 6.86 -3.61 11.14
C LEU A 161 5.39 -3.56 11.56
N VAL A 162 4.70 -2.47 11.27
CA VAL A 162 3.25 -2.34 11.45
C VAL A 162 2.57 -2.61 10.11
N ASN A 163 1.87 -3.74 10.04
CA ASN A 163 1.15 -4.16 8.85
C ASN A 163 -0.24 -3.49 8.80
N LEU A 164 -0.36 -2.49 7.93
CA LEU A 164 -1.63 -1.85 7.56
C LEU A 164 -2.03 -2.15 6.11
N ALA A 165 -1.35 -3.10 5.46
CA ALA A 165 -1.72 -3.61 4.15
C ALA A 165 -2.83 -4.67 4.26
N SER A 166 -3.51 -4.96 3.16
CA SER A 166 -4.35 -6.16 3.07
C SER A 166 -3.49 -7.43 2.98
N ASP A 167 -4.11 -8.56 3.32
CA ASP A 167 -3.45 -9.87 3.25
C ASP A 167 -2.94 -10.19 1.83
N GLU A 168 -3.68 -9.75 0.80
CA GLU A 168 -3.26 -9.88 -0.60
C GLU A 168 -1.86 -9.29 -0.83
N TYR A 169 -1.61 -8.06 -0.34
CA TYR A 169 -0.31 -7.43 -0.51
C TYR A 169 0.71 -7.98 0.49
N PHE A 170 0.32 -8.18 1.75
CA PHE A 170 1.25 -8.64 2.78
C PHE A 170 1.75 -10.07 2.55
N LYS A 171 1.04 -10.90 1.78
CA LYS A 171 1.50 -12.24 1.35
C LYS A 171 2.78 -12.21 0.49
N SER A 172 3.11 -11.06 -0.11
CA SER A 172 4.39 -10.83 -0.78
C SER A 172 5.57 -10.71 0.19
N VAL A 173 5.31 -10.39 1.46
CA VAL A 173 6.29 -10.37 2.56
C VAL A 173 6.33 -11.76 3.20
N LYS A 174 7.51 -12.20 3.64
CA LYS A 174 7.72 -13.49 4.33
C LYS A 174 8.01 -13.25 5.81
N PRO A 175 7.01 -13.26 6.72
CA PRO A 175 7.20 -12.90 8.12
C PRO A 175 8.30 -13.71 8.84
N LYS A 176 8.45 -14.99 8.48
CA LYS A 176 9.49 -15.86 9.05
C LYS A 176 10.92 -15.47 8.68
N LYS A 177 11.11 -14.62 7.65
CA LYS A 177 12.41 -14.12 7.18
C LYS A 177 12.62 -12.63 7.53
N LEU A 178 11.68 -11.99 8.23
CA LEU A 178 11.85 -10.63 8.71
C LEU A 178 12.77 -10.62 9.94
N ASN A 179 13.67 -9.64 10.00
CA ASN A 179 14.55 -9.39 11.15
C ASN A 179 13.86 -8.56 12.25
N MET A 180 12.54 -8.44 12.19
CA MET A 180 11.74 -7.61 13.09
C MET A 180 10.35 -8.23 13.30
N PRO A 181 9.74 -8.03 14.48
CA PRO A 181 8.37 -8.47 14.74
C PRO A 181 7.36 -7.68 13.89
N VAL A 182 6.22 -8.32 13.64
CA VAL A 182 5.09 -7.73 12.91
C VAL A 182 3.93 -7.48 13.87
N ILE A 183 3.36 -6.29 13.81
CA ILE A 183 2.13 -5.90 14.50
C ILE A 183 1.06 -5.60 13.45
N THR A 184 -0.13 -6.14 13.62
CA THR A 184 -1.26 -5.99 12.68
C THR A 184 -2.45 -5.35 13.39
N PRO A 185 -2.64 -4.03 13.24
CA PRO A 185 -3.88 -3.37 13.61
C PRO A 185 -5.06 -3.85 12.76
N VAL A 186 -6.17 -4.20 13.42
CA VAL A 186 -7.42 -4.63 12.82
C VAL A 186 -8.53 -3.68 13.24
N PHE A 187 -9.34 -3.25 12.29
CA PHE A 187 -10.41 -2.28 12.50
C PHE A 187 -11.76 -2.94 12.32
N GLU A 188 -12.58 -2.91 13.38
CA GLU A 188 -13.91 -3.50 13.40
C GLU A 188 -14.98 -2.44 13.67
N ASP A 189 -16.10 -2.58 12.97
CA ASP A 189 -17.27 -1.72 13.13
C ASP A 189 -18.44 -2.52 13.71
N TRP A 190 -19.21 -1.87 14.57
CA TRP A 190 -20.47 -2.41 15.07
C TRP A 190 -21.54 -2.41 13.99
N LYS A 191 -22.01 -3.59 13.55
CA LYS A 191 -23.12 -3.71 12.58
C LYS A 191 -23.87 -5.02 12.77
N GLY A 192 -25.17 -4.91 13.07
CA GLY A 192 -26.05 -6.07 13.26
C GLY A 192 -25.75 -6.84 14.55
N GLY A 193 -25.54 -6.13 15.66
CA GLY A 193 -25.37 -6.72 16.99
C GLY A 193 -23.98 -7.30 17.28
N LYS A 194 -23.01 -7.16 16.37
CA LYS A 194 -21.63 -7.61 16.55
C LYS A 194 -20.61 -6.71 15.86
N TYR A 195 -19.37 -6.78 16.34
CA TYR A 195 -18.23 -6.18 15.67
C TYR A 195 -17.76 -7.06 14.50
N LYS A 196 -17.45 -6.43 13.37
CA LYS A 196 -16.87 -7.09 12.20
C LYS A 196 -16.07 -6.11 11.36
N ILE A 197 -15.15 -6.62 10.55
CA ILE A 197 -14.43 -5.81 9.57
C ILE A 197 -15.40 -5.41 8.45
N ILE A 198 -15.61 -4.11 8.28
CA ILE A 198 -16.30 -3.55 7.12
C ILE A 198 -15.23 -2.99 6.19
N SER A 199 -15.07 -3.59 5.01
CA SER A 199 -13.88 -3.44 4.16
C SER A 199 -13.49 -1.99 3.84
N PHE A 200 -14.44 -1.15 3.43
CA PHE A 200 -14.19 0.26 3.10
C PHE A 200 -13.77 1.08 4.33
N PHE A 201 -14.46 0.89 5.47
CA PHE A 201 -14.09 1.54 6.73
C PHE A 201 -12.73 1.09 7.25
N ALA A 202 -12.42 -0.21 7.19
CA ALA A 202 -11.14 -0.73 7.62
C ALA A 202 -9.98 -0.22 6.75
N LYS A 203 -10.19 -0.10 5.42
CA LYS A 203 -9.20 0.53 4.52
C LYS A 203 -8.95 1.98 4.89
N ARG A 204 -10.01 2.77 5.10
CA ARG A 204 -9.87 4.17 5.53
C ARG A 204 -9.19 4.30 6.87
N ALA A 205 -9.53 3.45 7.84
CA ALA A 205 -8.92 3.44 9.17
C ALA A 205 -7.43 3.11 9.15
N ARG A 206 -6.97 2.20 8.27
CA ARG A 206 -5.54 1.95 8.02
C ARG A 206 -4.82 3.22 7.57
N GLY A 207 -5.40 3.94 6.61
CA GLY A 207 -4.89 5.24 6.19
C GLY A 207 -4.82 6.27 7.32
N MET A 208 -5.90 6.37 8.10
CA MET A 208 -5.99 7.28 9.23
C MET A 208 -4.98 6.96 10.34
N LEU A 209 -4.71 5.68 10.62
CA LEU A 209 -3.71 5.29 11.62
C LEU A 209 -2.29 5.63 11.15
N ALA A 210 -1.99 5.41 9.87
CA ALA A 210 -0.72 5.83 9.27
C ALA A 210 -0.55 7.36 9.32
N ARG A 211 -1.61 8.12 9.01
CA ARG A 211 -1.65 9.58 9.18
C ARG A 211 -1.43 9.99 10.63
N TYR A 212 -2.12 9.36 11.56
CA TYR A 212 -2.00 9.64 12.99
C TYR A 212 -0.56 9.46 13.48
N ALA A 213 0.12 8.41 13.00
CA ALA A 213 1.53 8.19 13.28
C ALA A 213 2.40 9.35 12.77
N ALA A 214 2.15 9.84 11.54
CA ALA A 214 2.90 10.94 10.94
C ALA A 214 2.65 12.28 11.60
N VAL A 215 1.38 12.62 11.86
CA VAL A 215 0.97 13.88 12.48
C VAL A 215 1.55 14.02 13.89
N ASN A 216 1.62 12.91 14.64
CA ASN A 216 2.11 12.88 16.01
C ASN A 216 3.58 12.44 16.13
N ASN A 217 4.31 12.29 15.01
CA ASN A 217 5.70 11.84 14.96
C ASN A 217 5.97 10.57 15.80
N ILE A 218 5.10 9.56 15.68
CA ILE A 218 5.14 8.36 16.52
C ILE A 218 6.24 7.42 16.04
N THR A 219 7.21 7.11 16.90
CA THR A 219 8.30 6.16 16.57
C THR A 219 8.19 4.84 17.33
N ASP A 220 7.58 4.87 18.51
CA ASP A 220 7.23 3.70 19.33
C ASP A 220 5.85 3.17 18.91
N PRO A 221 5.75 1.92 18.40
CA PRO A 221 4.48 1.36 17.97
C PRO A 221 3.43 1.32 19.09
N LYS A 222 3.82 1.18 20.37
CA LYS A 222 2.86 1.08 21.48
C LYS A 222 2.01 2.34 21.62
N LYS A 223 2.52 3.50 21.19
CA LYS A 223 1.76 4.76 21.18
C LYS A 223 0.60 4.75 20.18
N LEU A 224 0.62 3.89 19.16
CA LEU A 224 -0.50 3.73 18.23
C LEU A 224 -1.77 3.17 18.90
N LYS A 225 -1.65 2.49 20.06
CA LYS A 225 -2.82 2.05 20.84
C LYS A 225 -3.66 3.22 21.36
N LYS A 226 -3.14 4.46 21.34
CA LYS A 226 -3.87 5.69 21.68
C LYS A 226 -4.67 6.27 20.51
N PHE A 227 -4.66 5.62 19.34
CA PHE A 227 -5.45 6.06 18.18
C PHE A 227 -6.95 6.10 18.52
N ASP A 228 -7.53 7.28 18.35
CA ASP A 228 -8.90 7.63 18.74
C ASP A 228 -9.68 8.37 17.63
N VAL A 229 -9.21 8.28 16.38
CA VAL A 229 -9.77 9.02 15.24
C VAL A 229 -11.05 8.38 14.73
N ASP A 230 -12.04 9.21 14.38
CA ASP A 230 -13.31 8.81 13.76
C ASP A 230 -14.10 7.80 14.62
N GLY A 231 -13.91 7.83 15.95
CA GLY A 231 -14.62 6.99 16.91
C GLY A 231 -14.04 5.58 17.11
N TYR A 232 -12.93 5.24 16.46
CA TYR A 232 -12.19 4.01 16.77
C TYR A 232 -11.51 4.09 18.14
N LYS A 233 -11.44 2.99 18.87
CA LYS A 233 -10.67 2.87 20.13
C LYS A 233 -9.99 1.52 20.22
N PHE A 234 -8.80 1.47 20.82
CA PHE A 234 -8.09 0.22 21.09
C PHE A 234 -8.82 -0.62 22.13
N GLU A 235 -8.93 -1.93 21.88
CA GLU A 235 -9.65 -2.88 22.71
C GLU A 235 -8.69 -3.92 23.26
N ALA A 236 -8.25 -3.72 24.51
CA ALA A 236 -7.23 -4.55 25.14
C ALA A 236 -7.64 -6.03 25.22
N ASP A 237 -8.86 -6.32 25.66
CA ASP A 237 -9.36 -7.68 25.86
C ASP A 237 -9.51 -8.48 24.55
N ALA A 238 -9.67 -7.79 23.43
CA ALA A 238 -9.74 -8.41 22.10
C ALA A 238 -8.37 -8.51 21.41
N SER A 239 -7.34 -7.88 21.97
CA SER A 239 -6.01 -7.78 21.38
C SER A 239 -5.03 -8.78 21.97
N ASN A 240 -3.95 -9.03 21.23
CA ASN A 240 -2.79 -9.75 21.73
C ASN A 240 -1.49 -9.01 21.33
N ASP A 241 -0.34 -9.63 21.51
CA ASP A 241 0.96 -9.00 21.28
C ASP A 241 1.16 -8.55 19.82
N THR A 242 0.64 -9.32 18.86
CA THR A 242 0.86 -9.09 17.42
C THR A 242 -0.37 -8.57 16.69
N THR A 243 -1.57 -8.72 17.26
CA THR A 243 -2.84 -8.31 16.64
C THR A 243 -3.55 -7.33 17.55
N TRP A 244 -3.73 -6.10 17.08
CA TRP A 244 -4.32 -5.02 17.87
C TRP A 244 -5.68 -4.66 17.31
N ILE A 245 -6.73 -4.89 18.11
CA ILE A 245 -8.10 -4.64 17.70
C ILE A 245 -8.48 -3.20 18.06
N PHE A 246 -9.00 -2.49 17.07
CA PHE A 246 -9.61 -1.18 17.21
C PHE A 246 -11.08 -1.28 16.83
N ARG A 247 -11.99 -0.88 17.72
CA ARG A 247 -13.43 -0.95 17.51
C ARG A 247 -14.04 0.43 17.40
N ARG A 248 -15.02 0.54 16.51
CA ARG A 248 -15.88 1.72 16.37
C ARG A 248 -17.34 1.32 16.50
N ARG A 249 -18.08 2.08 17.30
CA ARG A 249 -19.54 2.03 17.39
C ARG A 249 -20.05 3.46 17.31
N LEU A 250 -20.61 3.83 16.17
CA LEU A 250 -21.30 5.10 16.01
C LEU A 250 -22.61 5.04 16.81
N ALA A 251 -22.97 6.14 17.46
CA ALA A 251 -24.31 6.29 18.01
C ALA A 251 -25.33 6.18 16.87
N ALA A 252 -26.44 5.50 17.14
CA ALA A 252 -27.56 5.42 16.22
C ALA A 252 -28.27 6.77 16.09
#